data_AF-A0A8X8K3I9-F1
#
_entry.id   AF-A0A8X8K3I9-F1
#
_cell.length_a   1.000
_cell.length_b   1.000
_cell.length_c   1.000
_cell.angle_alpha   90.00
_cell.angle_beta   90.00
_cell.angle_gamma   90.00
#
_symmetry.space_group_name_H-M   'P 1'
#
loop_
_entity.id
_entity.type
_entity.pdbx_description
1 polymer ?
#
loop_
_entity_poly.entity_id
_entity_poly.type
_entity_poly.pdbx_seq_one_letter_code
_entity_poly.pdbx_strand_id
1 'polypeptide(L)'
;MYPLKTLVVIALALLPAMPVAAGDDHAQQTARRAVEQGRYVPLEDVVRDAMRRHPGTLLEVELDDAVYEVEILRADGVVVELDYDARNGKLLKTELDD
;
A
#
# COMPACT_ATOMS: atom_id res chain seq x y z
N MET A 1 5.47 -23.99 -2.69
CA MET A 1 4.96 -23.65 -4.03
C MET A 1 4.47 -22.22 -3.93
N TYR A 2 5.38 -21.28 -4.14
CA TYR A 2 5.11 -19.85 -4.08
C TYR A 2 4.69 -19.38 -5.49
N PRO A 3 3.59 -18.61 -5.66
CA PRO A 3 3.28 -18.06 -6.97
C PRO A 3 4.29 -16.93 -7.27
N LEU A 4 5.03 -17.13 -8.35
CA LEU A 4 6.03 -16.24 -8.90
C LEU A 4 5.44 -14.84 -9.17
N LYS A 5 5.67 -13.86 -8.27
CA LYS A 5 5.45 -12.42 -8.56
C LYS A 5 6.31 -12.08 -9.79
N THR A 6 5.64 -11.90 -10.93
CA THR A 6 6.30 -11.77 -12.23
C THR A 6 6.90 -10.37 -12.34
N LEU A 7 8.22 -10.25 -12.19
CA LEU A 7 8.98 -9.03 -12.46
C LEU A 7 8.94 -8.73 -13.97
N VAL A 8 8.01 -7.89 -14.40
CA VAL A 8 7.94 -7.41 -15.79
C VAL A 8 8.76 -6.13 -15.92
N VAL A 9 9.96 -6.25 -16.50
CA VAL A 9 10.72 -5.10 -17.00
C VAL A 9 10.13 -4.70 -18.36
N ILE A 10 9.32 -3.64 -18.39
CA ILE A 10 8.75 -3.14 -19.65
C ILE A 10 9.73 -2.16 -20.31
N ALA A 11 10.25 -2.57 -21.46
CA ALA A 11 11.02 -1.75 -22.37
C ALA A 11 10.13 -0.64 -22.99
N LEU A 12 10.66 0.59 -23.01
CA LEU A 12 9.99 1.79 -23.49
C LEU A 12 9.80 1.75 -25.02
N ALA A 13 8.58 1.46 -25.46
CA ALA A 13 8.12 1.68 -26.83
C ALA A 13 7.15 2.88 -26.84
N LEU A 14 7.52 3.92 -27.60
CA LEU A 14 6.78 5.18 -27.72
C LEU A 14 5.45 4.96 -28.47
N LEU A 15 4.36 4.81 -27.73
CA LEU A 15 2.98 4.73 -28.22
C LEU A 15 2.28 6.09 -28.07
N PRO A 16 1.40 6.49 -29.01
CA PRO A 16 0.68 7.76 -28.95
C PRO A 16 -0.23 7.82 -27.72
N ALA A 17 -0.20 8.96 -27.03
CA ALA A 17 -0.95 9.24 -25.81
C ALA A 17 -2.47 9.06 -26.01
N MET A 18 -2.97 7.89 -25.62
CA MET A 18 -4.37 7.75 -25.23
C MET A 18 -4.54 8.40 -23.87
N PRO A 19 -5.67 9.08 -23.58
CA PRO A 19 -5.94 9.55 -22.23
C PRO A 19 -5.99 8.34 -21.32
N VAL A 20 -4.94 8.17 -20.50
CA VAL A 20 -4.92 7.20 -19.41
C VAL A 20 -6.15 7.48 -18.56
N ALA A 21 -6.98 6.45 -18.42
CA ALA A 21 -8.26 6.51 -17.75
C ALA A 21 -8.13 7.16 -16.37
N ALA A 22 -9.05 8.05 -16.05
CA ALA A 22 -9.18 8.76 -14.77
C ALA A 22 -9.49 7.85 -13.56
N GLY A 23 -9.17 6.56 -13.60
CA GLY A 23 -9.51 5.57 -12.57
C GLY A 23 -8.75 5.77 -11.26
N ASP A 24 -7.44 6.01 -11.33
CA ASP A 24 -6.57 6.11 -10.14
C ASP A 24 -6.80 7.40 -9.36
N ASP A 25 -7.01 8.52 -10.07
CA ASP A 25 -7.29 9.82 -9.44
C ASP A 25 -8.57 9.79 -8.62
N HIS A 26 -9.60 9.06 -9.07
CA HIS A 26 -10.87 8.96 -8.36
C HIS A 26 -10.75 8.14 -7.07
N ALA A 27 -10.01 7.03 -7.07
CA ALA A 27 -9.78 6.21 -5.89
C ALA A 27 -9.00 6.99 -4.82
N GLN A 28 -7.92 7.65 -5.22
CA GLN A 28 -7.10 8.44 -4.30
C GLN A 28 -7.88 9.63 -3.73
N GLN A 29 -8.68 10.33 -4.54
CA GLN A 29 -9.56 11.40 -4.05
C GLN A 29 -10.61 10.87 -3.07
N THR A 30 -11.15 9.67 -3.31
CA THR A 30 -12.14 9.04 -2.42
C THR A 30 -11.50 8.69 -1.07
N ALA A 31 -10.28 8.14 -1.07
CA ALA A 31 -9.52 7.87 0.14
C ALA A 31 -9.23 9.15 0.94
N ARG A 32 -8.74 10.20 0.26
CA ARG A 32 -8.48 11.51 0.89
C ARG A 32 -9.73 12.09 1.54
N ARG A 33 -10.86 12.08 0.83
CA ARG A 33 -12.15 12.55 1.38
C ARG A 33 -12.60 11.72 2.58
N ALA A 34 -12.34 10.41 2.59
CA ALA A 34 -12.68 9.56 3.72
C ALA A 34 -11.90 9.95 4.98
N VAL A 35 -10.61 10.31 4.83
CA VAL A 35 -9.79 10.84 5.93
C VAL A 35 -10.30 12.23 6.36
N GLU A 36 -10.55 13.14 5.42
CA GLU A 36 -11.08 14.49 5.71
C GLU A 36 -12.42 14.45 6.45
N GLN A 37 -13.25 13.44 6.18
CA GLN A 37 -14.53 13.22 6.85
C GLN A 37 -14.41 12.48 8.18
N GLY A 38 -13.20 12.07 8.60
CA GLY A 38 -12.96 11.28 9.80
C GLY A 38 -13.48 9.84 9.72
N ARG A 39 -13.77 9.33 8.51
CA ARG A 39 -14.18 7.93 8.30
C ARG A 39 -12.98 6.99 8.35
N TYR A 40 -11.83 7.44 7.86
CA TYR A 40 -10.57 6.71 7.93
C TYR A 40 -9.52 7.48 8.73
N VAL A 41 -8.62 6.76 9.39
CA VAL A 41 -7.44 7.33 10.04
C VAL A 41 -6.45 7.85 8.98
N PRO A 42 -5.62 8.85 9.31
CA PRO A 42 -4.58 9.32 8.41
C PRO A 42 -3.59 8.21 8.05
N LEU A 43 -3.25 8.09 6.76
CA LEU A 43 -2.28 7.11 6.27
C LEU A 43 -0.92 7.23 6.99
N GLU A 44 -0.50 8.46 7.28
CA GLU A 44 0.75 8.74 7.99
C GLU A 44 0.81 8.11 9.39
N ASP A 45 -0.32 7.94 10.07
CA ASP A 45 -0.35 7.34 11.41
C ASP A 45 -0.14 5.83 11.32
N VAL A 46 -0.76 5.20 10.31
CA VAL A 46 -0.64 3.77 10.03
C VAL A 46 0.79 3.43 9.59
N VAL A 47 1.35 4.18 8.66
CA VAL A 47 2.75 4.01 8.20
C VAL A 47 3.73 4.20 9.37
N ARG A 48 3.50 5.20 10.23
CA ARG A 48 4.35 5.44 11.40
C ARG A 48 4.31 4.27 12.39
N ASP A 49 3.14 3.69 12.63
CA ASP A 49 3.01 2.49 13.47
C ASP A 49 3.72 1.28 12.83
N ALA A 50 3.49 1.05 11.54
CA ALA A 50 4.10 -0.04 10.79
C ALA A 50 5.64 0.03 10.84
N MET A 51 6.22 1.20 10.53
CA MET A 51 7.67 1.42 10.56
C MET A 51 8.27 1.33 11.97
N ARG A 52 7.48 1.61 13.02
CA ARG A 52 7.89 1.40 14.41
C ARG A 52 7.93 -0.08 14.78
N ARG A 53 6.97 -0.87 14.31
CA ARG A 53 6.91 -2.33 14.55
C ARG A 53 7.99 -3.07 13.75
N HIS A 54 8.18 -2.65 12.49
CA HIS A 54 9.14 -3.24 11.57
C HIS A 54 9.98 -2.14 10.92
N PRO A 55 11.16 -1.84 11.48
CA PRO A 55 12.08 -0.91 10.85
C PRO A 55 12.59 -1.45 9.52
N GLY A 56 12.59 -0.60 8.49
CA GLY A 56 13.00 -1.00 7.15
C GLY A 56 12.79 0.11 6.12
N THR A 57 12.63 -0.31 4.86
CA THR A 57 12.26 0.57 3.75
C THR A 57 10.79 0.33 3.43
N LEU A 58 9.97 1.37 3.52
CA LEU A 58 8.59 1.32 3.05
C LEU A 58 8.60 1.09 1.53
N LEU A 59 8.01 0.00 1.08
CA LEU A 59 7.92 -0.34 -0.34
C LEU A 59 6.63 0.19 -0.94
N GLU A 60 5.52 -0.13 -0.30
CA GLU A 60 4.19 0.09 -0.83
C GLU A 60 3.19 0.38 0.29
N VAL A 61 2.18 1.17 -0.06
CA VAL A 61 0.99 1.36 0.76
C VAL A 61 -0.23 1.38 -0.14
N GLU A 62 -1.10 0.39 0.03
CA GLU A 62 -2.35 0.29 -0.70
C GLU A 62 -3.56 0.52 0.24
N LEU A 63 -4.69 0.86 -0.36
CA LEU A 63 -5.98 0.90 0.32
C LEU A 63 -6.99 0.12 -0.50
N ASP A 64 -7.40 -1.04 0.01
CA ASP A 64 -8.45 -1.87 -0.58
C ASP A 64 -9.53 -2.19 0.47
N ASP A 65 -10.80 -2.08 0.10
CA ASP A 65 -11.96 -2.40 0.95
C ASP A 65 -11.88 -1.90 2.43
N ALA A 66 -11.36 -0.70 2.63
CA ALA A 66 -11.14 -0.07 3.94
C ALA A 66 -10.06 -0.76 4.82
N VAL A 67 -9.10 -1.41 4.18
CA VAL A 67 -7.87 -1.95 4.77
C VAL A 67 -6.68 -1.22 4.17
N TYR A 68 -5.80 -0.72 5.03
CA TYR A 68 -4.47 -0.25 4.61
C TYR A 68 -3.50 -1.41 4.66
N GLU A 69 -2.88 -1.71 3.53
CA GLU A 69 -1.82 -2.72 3.41
C GLU A 69 -0.48 -1.97 3.34
N VAL A 70 0.43 -2.29 4.27
CA VAL A 70 1.74 -1.63 4.35
C VAL A 70 2.83 -2.67 4.19
N GLU A 71 3.60 -2.57 3.11
CA GLU A 71 4.74 -3.45 2.85
C GLU A 71 6.07 -2.77 3.23
N ILE A 72 6.87 -3.45 4.05
CA ILE A 72 8.18 -2.96 4.49
C ILE A 72 9.26 -4.00 4.20
N LEU A 73 10.30 -3.60 3.47
CA LEU A 73 11.54 -4.36 3.31
C LEU A 73 12.44 -4.17 4.53
N ARG A 74 12.60 -5.24 5.31
CA ARG A 74 13.49 -5.23 6.49
C ARG A 74 14.94 -5.44 6.09
N ALA A 75 15.86 -5.14 7.01
CA ALA A 75 17.30 -5.25 6.76
C ALA A 75 17.81 -6.68 6.51
N ASP A 76 17.03 -7.70 6.89
CA ASP A 76 17.29 -9.12 6.61
C ASP A 76 16.86 -9.54 5.20
N GLY A 77 16.29 -8.62 4.40
CA GLY A 77 15.83 -8.87 3.04
C GLY A 77 14.42 -9.42 2.94
N VAL A 78 13.72 -9.62 4.06
CA VAL A 78 12.35 -10.14 4.10
C VAL A 78 11.35 -8.98 4.05
N VAL A 79 10.32 -9.12 3.21
CA VAL A 79 9.19 -8.19 3.18
C VAL A 79 8.21 -8.57 4.28
N VAL A 80 7.74 -7.58 5.02
CA VAL A 80 6.63 -7.75 5.96
C VAL A 80 5.46 -6.92 5.49
N GLU A 81 4.31 -7.58 5.36
CA GLU A 81 3.02 -6.99 5.05
C GLU A 81 2.23 -6.81 6.35
N LEU A 82 1.67 -5.61 6.55
CA LEU A 82 0.85 -5.27 7.71
C LEU A 82 -0.49 -4.69 7.27
N ASP A 83 -1.57 -5.37 7.62
CA ASP A 83 -2.94 -4.95 7.28
C ASP A 83 -3.56 -4.20 8.46
N TYR A 84 -4.10 -3.02 8.20
CA TYR A 84 -4.77 -2.20 9.22
C TYR A 84 -6.20 -1.86 8.81
N ASP A 85 -7.12 -1.92 9.75
CA ASP A 85 -8.48 -1.39 9.55
C ASP A 85 -8.39 0.13 9.37
N ALA A 86 -8.73 0.63 8.19
CA ALA A 86 -8.62 2.06 7.86
C ALA A 86 -9.52 2.93 8.74
N ARG A 87 -10.58 2.39 9.35
CA ARG A 87 -11.54 3.16 10.16
C ARG A 87 -11.02 3.49 11.55
N ASN A 88 -10.12 2.68 12.09
CA ASN A 88 -9.66 2.81 13.48
C ASN A 88 -8.15 2.60 13.66
N GLY A 89 -7.41 2.27 12.60
CA GLY A 89 -5.96 2.06 12.63
C GLY A 89 -5.52 0.78 13.35
N LYS A 90 -6.44 -0.15 13.63
CA LYS A 90 -6.11 -1.40 14.30
C LYS A 90 -5.40 -2.34 13.33
N LEU A 91 -4.24 -2.84 13.74
CA LEU A 91 -3.58 -3.94 13.03
C LEU A 91 -4.47 -5.20 13.04
N LEU A 92 -4.77 -5.70 11.86
CA LEU A 92 -5.56 -6.91 11.62
C LEU A 92 -4.67 -8.13 11.41
N LYS A 93 -3.57 -7.96 10.66
CA LYS A 93 -2.74 -9.07 10.18
C LYS A 93 -1.28 -8.67 10.05
N THR A 94 -0.39 -9.65 10.10
CA THR A 94 1.02 -9.50 9.75
C THR A 94 1.48 -10.75 9.02
N GLU A 95 2.05 -10.58 7.85
CA GLU A 95 2.60 -11.67 7.03
C GLU A 95 4.03 -11.37 6.61
N LEU A 96 4.81 -12.43 6.40
CA LEU A 96 6.17 -12.35 5.88
C LEU A 96 6.15 -12.90 4.47
N ASP A 97 6.68 -12.14 3.51
CA ASP A 97 6.85 -12.52 2.10
C ASP A 97 8.35 -12.57 1.77
N ASP A 98 8.78 -13.63 1.08
CA ASP A 98 10.17 -14.02 0.83
C ASP A 98 10.62 -13.97 -0.64
#